data_AF-A0A7W7VEK2-F1
#
_entry.id   AF-A0A7W7VEK2-F1
#
_cell.length_a   1.000
_cell.length_b   1.000
_cell.length_c   1.000
_cell.angle_alpha   90.00
_cell.angle_beta   90.00
_cell.angle_gamma   90.00
#
_symmetry.space_group_name_H-M   'P 1'
#
loop_
_entity.id
_entity.type
_entity.pdbx_description
1 polymer ?
#
loop_
_entity_poly.entity_id
_entity_poly.type
_entity_poly.pdbx_seq_one_letter_code
_entity_poly.pdbx_strand_id
1 'polypeptide(L)'
;MPPFRALDPALAVAERLLPSSRLSTVVLSLPDERAAAARLNEVLAGARPRLRSVGGVWCVVYVAVARRDPELVVAAGGLAALVAVTGWRRLKRCDTCGTPFVDRTNGCTRRWCTPHRTSPPPRA
;
A
#
# COMPACT_ATOMS: atom_id res chain seq x y z
N MET A 1 -15.70 1.14 7.61
CA MET A 1 -14.32 0.62 7.76
C MET A 1 -13.98 -0.13 6.48
N PRO A 2 -12.82 0.10 5.83
CA PRO A 2 -12.45 -0.70 4.66
C PRO A 2 -12.35 -2.18 5.09
N PRO A 3 -12.78 -3.13 4.25
CA PRO A 3 -12.63 -4.54 4.56
C PRO A 3 -11.16 -4.94 4.37
N PHE A 4 -10.26 -4.53 5.28
CA PHE A 4 -8.83 -4.83 5.18
C PHE A 4 -8.56 -6.32 5.02
N ARG A 5 -9.39 -7.18 5.64
CA ARG A 5 -9.36 -8.63 5.46
C ARG A 5 -9.54 -9.08 4.00
N ALA A 6 -10.31 -8.35 3.20
CA ALA A 6 -10.50 -8.64 1.77
C ALA A 6 -9.33 -8.12 0.90
N LEU A 7 -8.51 -7.20 1.44
CA LEU A 7 -7.30 -6.70 0.78
C LEU A 7 -6.05 -7.49 1.19
N ASP A 8 -6.10 -8.15 2.35
CA ASP A 8 -5.05 -9.05 2.79
C ASP A 8 -5.11 -10.38 2.00
N PRO A 9 -3.94 -11.00 1.72
CA PRO A 9 -2.61 -10.68 2.23
C PRO A 9 -1.87 -9.59 1.41
N ALA A 10 -2.39 -9.20 0.25
CA ALA A 10 -1.68 -8.28 -0.66
C ALA A 10 -1.36 -6.94 0.01
N LEU A 11 -2.28 -6.41 0.83
CA LEU A 11 -2.05 -5.18 1.57
C LEU A 11 -0.96 -5.33 2.65
N ALA A 12 -0.89 -6.47 3.35
CA ALA A 12 0.20 -6.74 4.28
C ALA A 12 1.58 -6.80 3.58
N VAL A 13 1.66 -7.39 2.37
CA VAL A 13 2.88 -7.36 1.56
C VAL A 13 3.22 -5.92 1.17
N ALA A 14 2.21 -5.13 0.79
CA ALA A 14 2.41 -3.72 0.49
C ALA A 14 3.00 -2.94 1.65
N GLU A 15 2.45 -3.09 2.86
CA GLU A 15 2.95 -2.39 4.05
C GLU A 15 4.41 -2.72 4.37
N ARG A 16 4.82 -3.96 4.15
CA ARG A 16 6.21 -4.39 4.34
C ARG A 16 7.15 -3.76 3.32
N LEU A 17 6.74 -3.67 2.06
CA LEU A 17 7.58 -3.16 0.97
C LEU A 17 7.51 -1.64 0.80
N LEU A 18 6.46 -0.98 1.30
CA LEU A 18 6.20 0.44 1.10
C LEU A 18 7.36 1.35 1.55
N PRO A 19 8.05 1.10 2.69
CA PRO A 19 9.16 1.93 3.15
C PRO A 19 10.43 1.85 2.28
N SER A 20 10.70 0.72 1.63
CA SER A 20 12.02 0.37 1.09
C SER A 20 12.04 0.02 -0.40
N SER A 21 10.88 0.05 -1.07
CA SER A 21 10.76 -0.26 -2.49
C SER A 21 10.35 0.95 -3.32
N ARG A 22 10.26 0.76 -4.64
CA ARG A 22 9.69 1.74 -5.58
C ARG A 22 8.26 2.19 -5.22
N LEU A 23 7.53 1.44 -4.39
CA LEU A 23 6.20 1.84 -3.93
C LEU A 23 6.23 3.10 -3.06
N SER A 24 7.35 3.40 -2.40
CA SER A 24 7.53 4.65 -1.66
C SER A 24 7.25 5.88 -2.52
N THR A 25 7.63 5.83 -3.81
CA THR A 25 7.44 6.93 -4.77
C THR A 25 5.97 7.30 -4.99
N VAL A 26 5.04 6.36 -4.80
CA VAL A 26 3.60 6.59 -4.86
C VAL A 26 3.18 7.59 -3.77
N VAL A 27 3.62 7.34 -2.53
CA VAL A 27 3.30 8.22 -1.38
C VAL A 27 4.09 9.52 -1.43
N LEU A 28 5.30 9.48 -1.99
CA LEU A 28 6.12 10.67 -2.19
C LEU A 28 5.57 11.61 -3.27
N SER A 29 4.70 11.12 -4.16
CA SER A 29 4.05 11.93 -5.18
C SER A 29 2.81 12.68 -4.66
N LEU A 30 2.24 12.27 -3.52
CA LEU A 30 1.10 12.96 -2.92
C LEU A 30 1.51 14.37 -2.42
N PRO A 31 0.65 15.39 -2.60
CA PRO A 31 -0.78 15.31 -2.92
C PRO A 31 -1.13 15.22 -4.42
N ASP A 32 -0.16 15.11 -5.34
CA ASP A 32 -0.45 14.88 -6.75
C ASP A 32 -0.89 13.42 -6.98
N GLU A 33 -2.21 13.23 -6.93
CA GLU A 33 -2.85 11.92 -7.14
C GLU A 33 -2.62 11.37 -8.55
N ARG A 34 -2.46 12.23 -9.56
CA ARG A 34 -2.20 11.79 -10.94
C ARG A 34 -0.79 11.23 -11.06
N ALA A 35 0.20 11.92 -10.49
CA ALA A 35 1.56 11.41 -10.42
C ALA A 35 1.63 10.11 -9.60
N ALA A 36 0.96 10.04 -8.45
CA ALA A 36 0.89 8.84 -7.63
C ALA A 36 0.27 7.65 -8.39
N ALA A 37 -0.83 7.88 -9.12
CA ALA A 37 -1.46 6.88 -9.97
C ALA A 37 -0.51 6.41 -11.09
N ALA A 38 0.20 7.32 -11.75
CA ALA A 38 1.17 6.97 -12.79
C ALA A 38 2.26 6.04 -12.25
N ARG A 39 2.84 6.36 -11.08
CA ARG A 39 3.84 5.51 -10.42
C ARG A 39 3.29 4.12 -10.08
N LEU A 40 2.07 4.05 -9.54
CA LEU A 40 1.46 2.77 -9.21
C LEU A 40 1.18 1.92 -10.48
N ASN A 41 0.72 2.57 -11.55
CA ASN A 41 0.46 1.93 -12.83
C ASN A 41 1.75 1.43 -13.51
N GLU A 42 2.87 2.14 -13.39
CA GLU A 42 4.19 1.68 -13.89
C GLU A 42 4.59 0.34 -13.23
N VAL A 43 4.34 0.20 -11.92
CA VAL A 43 4.60 -1.05 -11.19
C VAL A 43 3.69 -2.18 -11.67
N LEU A 44 2.41 -1.87 -11.91
CA LEU A 44 1.40 -2.83 -12.39
C LEU A 44 1.47 -3.10 -13.90
N ALA A 45 2.24 -2.32 -14.66
CA ALA A 45 2.33 -2.47 -16.11
C ALA A 45 2.73 -3.90 -16.50
N GLY A 46 1.91 -4.54 -17.32
CA GLY A 46 2.10 -5.92 -17.75
C GLY A 46 1.73 -7.00 -16.72
N ALA A 47 1.36 -6.64 -15.49
CA ALA A 47 0.80 -7.60 -14.53
C ALA A 47 -0.51 -8.19 -15.08
N ARG A 48 -0.81 -9.43 -14.69
CA ARG A 48 -2.03 -10.13 -15.12
C ARG A 48 -2.96 -10.32 -13.92
N PRO A 49 -4.24 -9.93 -14.03
CA PRO A 49 -5.21 -10.23 -12.97
C PRO A 49 -5.52 -11.73 -12.96
N ARG A 50 -5.72 -12.28 -11.77
CA ARG A 50 -6.18 -13.64 -11.51
C ARG A 50 -7.17 -13.62 -10.36
N LEU A 51 -8.21 -14.45 -10.44
CA LEU A 51 -9.07 -14.73 -9.30
C LEU A 51 -8.45 -15.86 -8.48
N ARG A 52 -8.30 -15.65 -7.17
CA ARG A 52 -7.85 -16.69 -6.23
C ARG A 52 -8.69 -16.65 -4.97
N SER A 53 -8.95 -17.83 -4.40
CA SER A 53 -9.47 -17.95 -3.04
C SER A 53 -8.30 -17.83 -2.05
N VAL A 54 -8.40 -16.88 -1.12
CA VAL A 54 -7.42 -16.67 -0.05
C VAL A 54 -8.17 -16.66 1.28
N GLY A 55 -7.91 -17.65 2.13
CA GLY A 55 -8.62 -17.79 3.41
C GLY A 55 -10.15 -17.94 3.26
N GLY A 56 -10.62 -18.52 2.15
CA GLY A 56 -12.05 -18.70 1.87
C GLY A 56 -12.74 -17.51 1.20
N VAL A 57 -11.99 -16.44 0.86
CA VAL A 57 -12.52 -15.24 0.20
C VAL A 57 -11.94 -15.12 -1.22
N TRP A 58 -12.79 -14.80 -2.20
CA TRP A 58 -12.36 -14.53 -3.57
C TRP A 58 -11.74 -13.14 -3.70
N CYS A 59 -10.50 -13.10 -4.17
CA CYS A 59 -9.76 -11.86 -4.37
C CYS A 59 -9.19 -11.79 -5.80
N VAL A 60 -9.13 -10.57 -6.36
CA VAL A 60 -8.31 -10.30 -7.53
C VAL A 60 -6.87 -10.13 -7.06
N VAL A 61 -5.98 -11.01 -7.52
CA VAL A 61 -4.54 -10.90 -7.30
C VAL A 61 -3.84 -10.57 -8.61
N TYR A 62 -2.80 -9.75 -8.54
CA TYR A 62 -1.97 -9.43 -9.70
C TYR A 62 -0.74 -10.33 -9.68
N VAL A 63 -0.48 -11.01 -10.79
CA VAL A 63 0.71 -11.85 -10.96
C VAL A 63 1.67 -11.18 -11.94
N ALA A 64 2.96 -11.27 -11.61
CA ALA A 64 4.03 -10.80 -12.48
C ALA A 64 4.12 -11.68 -13.74
N VAL A 65 4.45 -11.05 -14.87
CA VAL A 65 5.01 -11.75 -16.04
C VAL A 65 6.50 -12.04 -15.79
N ALA A 66 7.07 -13.00 -16.50
CA ALA A 66 8.48 -13.39 -16.35
C ALA A 66 9.41 -12.17 -16.34
N ARG A 67 10.43 -12.20 -15.46
CA ARG A 67 11.43 -11.11 -15.20
C ARG A 67 10.99 -9.92 -14.34
N ARG A 68 9.74 -9.88 -13.82
CA ARG A 68 9.35 -8.90 -12.79
C ARG A 68 9.36 -9.50 -11.39
N ASP A 69 9.65 -8.66 -10.39
CA ASP A 69 9.52 -9.01 -8.98
C ASP A 69 8.03 -9.32 -8.64
N PRO A 70 7.70 -10.58 -8.30
CA PRO A 70 6.33 -10.98 -8.02
C PRO A 70 5.77 -10.37 -6.73
N GLU A 71 6.58 -10.18 -5.68
CA GLU A 71 6.10 -9.59 -4.43
C GLU A 71 5.70 -8.13 -4.63
N LEU A 72 6.52 -7.41 -5.40
CA LEU A 72 6.28 -6.00 -5.70
C LEU A 72 5.00 -5.78 -6.51
N VAL A 73 4.65 -6.71 -7.41
CA VAL A 73 3.38 -6.68 -8.15
C VAL A 73 2.19 -7.00 -7.24
N VAL A 74 2.33 -7.98 -6.34
CA VAL A 74 1.29 -8.30 -5.34
C VAL A 74 1.03 -7.09 -4.43
N ALA A 75 2.10 -6.48 -3.90
CA ALA A 75 2.03 -5.28 -3.09
C ALA A 75 1.36 -4.10 -3.81
N ALA A 76 1.76 -3.83 -5.06
CA ALA A 76 1.13 -2.80 -5.87
C ALA A 76 -0.36 -3.07 -6.10
N GLY A 77 -0.74 -4.34 -6.33
CA GLY A 77 -2.13 -4.75 -6.44
C GLY A 77 -2.93 -4.46 -5.16
N GLY A 78 -2.34 -4.74 -3.99
CA GLY A 78 -2.94 -4.41 -2.69
C GLY A 78 -3.14 -2.91 -2.49
N LEU A 79 -2.16 -2.08 -2.86
CA LEU A 79 -2.30 -0.62 -2.81
C LEU A 79 -3.36 -0.11 -3.79
N ALA A 80 -3.39 -0.63 -5.02
CA ALA A 80 -4.39 -0.22 -6.01
C ALA A 80 -5.81 -0.54 -5.53
N ALA A 81 -6.02 -1.72 -4.96
CA ALA A 81 -7.30 -2.09 -4.38
C ALA A 81 -7.68 -1.20 -3.17
N LEU A 82 -6.72 -0.88 -2.29
CA LEU A 82 -6.95 0.05 -1.19
C LEU A 82 -7.34 1.45 -1.69
N VAL A 83 -6.62 1.97 -2.69
CA VAL A 83 -6.88 3.29 -3.28
C VAL A 83 -8.24 3.32 -3.98
N ALA A 84 -8.61 2.26 -4.72
CA ALA A 84 -9.91 2.17 -5.36
C ALA A 84 -11.08 2.24 -4.35
N VAL A 85 -10.91 1.68 -3.15
CA VAL A 85 -11.96 1.65 -2.11
C VAL A 85 -11.93 2.89 -1.20
N THR A 86 -10.76 3.48 -0.97
CA THR A 86 -10.57 4.51 0.07
C THR A 86 -9.97 5.82 -0.42
N GLY A 87 -9.71 5.96 -1.72
CA GLY A 87 -8.86 7.01 -2.24
C GLY A 87 -7.46 6.97 -1.63
N TRP A 88 -6.76 8.09 -1.68
CA TRP A 88 -5.34 8.18 -1.30
C TRP A 88 -5.08 8.43 0.18
N ARG A 89 -6.11 8.79 0.95
CA ARG A 89 -6.01 9.30 2.34
C ARG A 89 -5.29 8.37 3.32
N ARG A 90 -5.26 7.06 3.04
CA ARG A 90 -4.64 6.04 3.89
C ARG A 90 -3.15 5.83 3.60
N LEU A 91 -2.62 6.41 2.52
CA LEU A 91 -1.20 6.43 2.22
C LEU A 91 -0.61 7.70 2.80
N LYS A 92 0.26 7.56 3.79
CA LYS A 92 0.77 8.69 4.58
C LYS A 92 2.28 8.63 4.74
N ARG A 93 2.87 9.76 5.08
CA ARG A 93 4.27 9.86 5.52
C ARG A 93 4.28 10.00 7.04
N CYS A 94 5.24 9.36 7.67
CA CYS A 94 5.44 9.50 9.12
C CYS A 94 5.84 10.93 9.46
N ASP A 95 5.18 11.55 10.44
CA ASP A 95 5.51 12.92 10.86
C ASP A 95 6.92 13.08 11.45
N THR A 96 7.54 11.99 11.93
CA THR A 96 8.87 11.98 12.52
C THR A 96 9.99 11.71 11.50
N CYS A 97 9.82 10.71 10.63
CA CYS A 97 10.90 10.25 9.75
C CYS A 97 10.56 10.31 8.24
N GLY A 98 9.38 10.81 7.88
CA GLY A 98 8.92 10.88 6.49
C GLY A 98 8.61 9.53 5.84
N THR A 99 8.90 8.41 6.50
CA THR A 99 8.72 7.08 5.92
C THR A 99 7.26 6.82 5.53
N PRO A 100 7.00 6.40 4.27
CA PRO A 100 5.69 6.00 3.81
C PRO A 100 5.09 4.84 4.62
N PHE A 101 3.79 4.92 4.94
CA PHE A 101 3.05 3.86 5.62
C PHE A 101 1.56 3.85 5.24
N VAL A 102 0.88 2.73 5.54
CA VAL A 102 -0.58 2.61 5.42
C VAL A 102 -1.26 2.83 6.78
N ASP A 103 -2.26 3.70 6.80
CA ASP A 103 -3.11 3.94 7.96
C ASP A 103 -4.29 2.94 8.01
N ARG A 104 -4.14 1.90 8.84
CA ARG A 104 -5.20 0.92 9.13
C ARG A 104 -6.21 1.35 10.21
N THR A 105 -6.07 2.53 10.83
CA THR A 105 -7.01 2.96 11.87
C THR A 105 -8.38 3.29 11.28
N ASN A 106 -9.46 3.02 12.03
CA ASN A 106 -10.83 3.21 11.54
C ASN A 106 -11.07 4.65 11.06
N GLY A 107 -10.69 5.62 11.88
CA GLY A 107 -10.82 7.06 11.59
C GLY A 107 -9.75 7.63 10.65
N CYS A 108 -8.80 6.83 10.17
CA CYS A 108 -7.66 7.32 9.38
C CYS A 108 -6.88 8.43 10.12
N THR A 109 -6.64 8.25 11.42
CA THR A 109 -6.04 9.26 12.31
C THR A 109 -4.56 9.02 12.60
N ARG A 110 -3.97 7.94 12.07
CA ARG A 110 -2.57 7.60 12.34
C ARG A 110 -1.64 8.62 11.67
N ARG A 111 -0.64 9.07 12.43
CA ARG A 111 0.38 10.06 12.01
C ARG A 111 1.80 9.49 11.90
N TRP A 112 2.06 8.33 12.50
CA TRP A 112 3.39 7.74 12.58
C TRP A 112 3.46 6.33 12.00
N CYS A 113 4.60 5.97 11.41
CA CYS A 113 4.91 4.61 10.99
C CYS A 113 4.95 3.63 12.19
N THR A 114 5.07 2.33 11.95
CA THR A 114 4.96 1.33 13.03
C THR A 114 6.04 1.50 14.11
N PRO A 115 7.32 1.70 13.75
CA PRO A 115 8.37 1.98 14.75
C PRO A 115 8.09 3.20 15.63
N HIS A 116 7.72 4.35 15.06
CA HIS A 116 7.46 5.57 15.83
C HIS A 116 6.10 5.57 16.54
N ARG A 117 5.18 4.66 16.19
CA ARG A 117 3.94 4.48 16.95
C ARG A 117 4.20 3.78 18.29
N THR A 118 5.10 2.80 18.31
CA THR A 118 5.46 2.05 19.53
C THR A 118 6.44 2.83 20.41
N SER A 119 7.17 3.78 19.83
CA SER A 119 8.09 4.67 20.54
C SER A 119 7.89 6.11 20.06
N PRO A 120 6.81 6.78 20.47
CA PRO A 120 6.58 8.17 20.09
C PRO A 120 7.73 9.04 20.64
N PRO A 121 8.24 10.02 19.87
CA PRO A 121 9.22 10.96 20.39
C PRO A 121 8.63 11.69 21.61
N PRO A 122 9.48 12.14 22.56
CA PRO A 122 9.00 12.92 23.70
C PRO A 122 8.22 14.13 23.18
N ARG A 123 7.05 14.38 23.77
CA ARG A 123 6.23 15.55 23.42
C ARG A 123 7.02 16.81 23.80
N ALA A 124 7.19 17.71 22.83
CA ALA A 124 7.65 19.07 23.07
C ALA A 124 6.55 19.90 23.77
#